data_AF-A0A843KQB1-F1
#
_entry.id   AF-A0A843KQB1-F1
#
_cell.length_a   1.000
_cell.length_b   1.000
_cell.length_c   1.000
_cell.angle_alpha   90.00
_cell.angle_beta   90.00
_cell.angle_gamma   90.00
#
_symmetry.space_group_name_H-M   'P 1'
#
loop_
_entity.id
_entity.type
_entity.pdbx_description
1 polymer ?
#
loop_
_entity_poly.entity_id
_entity_poly.type
_entity_poly.pdbx_seq_one_letter_code
_entity_poly.pdbx_strand_id
1 'polypeptide(L)'
;KKIVSYLWPYHEGKRPITDYLDLVDGFHEGLLVIATHSWHPVESYCSGLRSQEELERGAADLRALLEHIESSGCELVSIADHLGRKDAL
;
A
#
# COMPACT_ATOMS: atom_id res chain seq x y z
N LYS A 1 18.62 -2.63 1.69
CA LYS A 1 18.28 -1.34 1.02
C LYS A 1 16.87 -0.92 1.43
N LYS A 2 16.49 0.35 1.30
CA LYS A 2 15.12 0.81 1.63
C LYS A 2 14.46 1.40 0.38
N ILE A 3 13.28 0.89 0.04
CA ILE A 3 12.40 1.45 -0.98
C ILE A 3 11.16 1.99 -0.27
N VAL A 4 10.76 3.22 -0.59
CA VAL A 4 9.54 3.83 -0.04
C VAL A 4 8.63 4.19 -1.19
N SER A 5 7.41 3.70 -1.12
CA SER A 5 6.33 4.06 -2.01
C SER A 5 5.13 4.56 -1.20
N TYR A 6 4.25 5.26 -1.88
CA TYR A 6 3.06 5.84 -1.28
C TYR A 6 1.86 5.51 -2.16
N LEU A 7 0.73 5.09 -1.56
CA LEU A 7 -0.49 4.76 -2.30
C LEU A 7 -1.28 5.99 -2.75
N TRP A 8 -0.89 7.20 -2.35
CA TRP A 8 -1.58 8.44 -2.78
C TRP A 8 -1.77 8.55 -4.30
N PRO A 9 -0.77 8.32 -5.17
CA PRO A 9 -0.99 8.35 -6.61
C PRO A 9 -2.05 7.35 -7.10
N TYR A 10 -2.12 6.15 -6.50
CA TYR A 10 -3.22 5.22 -6.77
C TYR A 10 -4.56 5.81 -6.36
N HIS A 11 -4.63 6.38 -5.15
CA HIS A 11 -5.85 6.97 -4.64
C HIS A 11 -6.33 8.22 -5.39
N GLU A 12 -5.43 8.91 -6.08
CA GLU A 12 -5.75 10.05 -6.94
C GLU A 12 -5.95 9.64 -8.41
N GLY A 13 -6.02 8.34 -8.71
CA GLY A 13 -6.18 7.81 -10.07
C GLY A 13 -5.01 8.13 -11.00
N LYS A 14 -3.83 8.46 -10.43
CA LYS A 14 -2.61 8.80 -11.18
C LYS A 14 -1.72 7.60 -11.47
N ARG A 15 -1.93 6.48 -10.77
CA ARG A 15 -1.27 5.20 -11.01
C ARG A 15 -2.27 4.05 -10.85
N PRO A 16 -2.20 3.00 -11.68
CA PRO A 16 -2.96 1.78 -11.45
C PRO A 16 -2.37 0.99 -10.27
N ILE A 17 -3.17 0.09 -9.68
CA ILE A 17 -2.68 -0.80 -8.62
C ILE A 17 -1.57 -1.74 -9.11
N THR A 18 -1.56 -2.08 -10.41
CA THR A 18 -0.56 -2.97 -11.03
C THR A 18 0.87 -2.46 -10.88
N ASP A 19 1.08 -1.14 -10.90
CA ASP A 19 2.40 -0.54 -10.64
C ASP A 19 2.96 -0.95 -9.26
N TYR A 20 2.08 -1.17 -8.28
CA TYR A 20 2.45 -1.56 -6.92
C TYR A 20 2.67 -3.07 -6.80
N LEU A 21 1.96 -3.88 -7.60
CA LEU A 21 2.23 -5.31 -7.73
C LEU A 21 3.62 -5.53 -8.36
N ASP A 22 3.90 -4.83 -9.45
CA ASP A 22 5.21 -4.87 -10.12
C ASP A 22 6.34 -4.41 -9.18
N LEU A 23 6.07 -3.43 -8.31
CA LEU A 23 7.01 -2.97 -7.30
C LEU A 23 7.34 -4.07 -6.28
N VAL A 24 6.35 -4.86 -5.87
CA VAL A 24 6.53 -6.00 -4.97
C VAL A 24 7.34 -7.11 -5.68
N ASP A 25 7.03 -7.41 -6.94
CA ASP A 25 7.73 -8.44 -7.72
C ASP A 25 9.21 -8.10 -7.97
N GLY A 26 9.51 -6.81 -8.18
CA GLY A 26 10.87 -6.32 -8.35
C GLY A 26 11.66 -6.17 -7.04
N PHE A 27 11.02 -6.37 -5.89
CA PHE A 27 11.67 -6.24 -4.59
C PHE A 27 12.25 -7.58 -4.12
N HIS A 28 13.56 -7.62 -3.89
CA HIS A 28 14.26 -8.86 -3.51
C HIS A 28 14.94 -8.79 -2.14
N GLU A 29 15.34 -7.62 -1.67
CA GLU A 29 16.10 -7.50 -0.42
C GLU A 29 15.93 -6.13 0.26
N GLY A 30 15.68 -6.16 1.57
CA GLY A 30 15.72 -5.00 2.45
C GLY A 30 14.37 -4.68 3.07
N LEU A 31 13.96 -3.42 3.01
CA LEU A 31 12.66 -2.96 3.52
C LEU A 31 11.91 -2.20 2.42
N LEU A 32 10.75 -2.72 2.02
CA LEU A 32 9.77 -2.02 1.21
C LEU A 32 8.70 -1.42 2.13
N VAL A 33 8.52 -0.11 2.08
CA VAL A 33 7.48 0.59 2.85
C VAL A 33 6.46 1.14 1.87
N ILE A 34 5.21 0.68 1.98
CA ILE A 34 4.06 1.23 1.26
C ILE A 34 3.21 2.01 2.26
N ALA A 35 3.24 3.34 2.20
CA ALA A 35 2.46 4.19 3.07
C ALA A 35 1.05 4.46 2.49
N THR A 36 0.09 4.75 3.37
CA THR A 36 -1.24 5.28 3.02
C THR A 36 -1.80 6.09 4.20
N HIS A 37 -2.90 6.82 3.98
CA HIS A 37 -3.74 7.35 5.06
C HIS A 37 -5.07 6.58 5.11
N SER A 38 -5.69 6.56 6.28
CA SER A 38 -6.97 5.88 6.52
C SER A 38 -8.17 6.53 5.83
N TRP A 39 -8.06 7.78 5.37
CA TRP A 39 -9.14 8.49 4.67
C TRP A 39 -9.15 8.26 3.16
N HIS A 40 -8.01 7.89 2.57
CA HIS A 40 -7.87 7.63 1.13
C HIS A 40 -8.80 6.56 0.54
N PRO A 41 -9.22 5.52 1.30
CA PRO A 41 -10.22 4.59 0.81
C PRO A 41 -11.56 5.24 0.48
N VAL A 42 -11.94 6.32 1.18
CA VAL A 42 -13.28 6.95 1.07
C VAL A 42 -13.29 8.32 0.40
N GLU A 43 -12.12 8.95 0.30
CA GLU A 43 -11.98 10.31 -0.19
C GLU A 43 -10.68 10.45 -1.00
N SER A 44 -10.73 11.25 -2.07
CA SER A 44 -9.56 11.76 -2.79
C SER A 44 -9.41 13.24 -2.49
N TYR A 45 -8.16 13.72 -2.40
CA TYR A 45 -7.88 15.13 -2.22
C TYR A 45 -8.34 15.96 -3.43
N CYS A 46 -8.18 15.44 -4.65
CA CYS A 46 -8.49 16.17 -5.88
C CYS A 46 -9.98 16.10 -6.27
N SER A 47 -10.67 15.00 -5.95
CA SER A 47 -12.05 14.77 -6.41
C SER A 47 -13.09 14.66 -5.29
N GLY A 48 -12.68 14.73 -4.02
CA GLY A 48 -13.58 14.64 -2.87
C GLY A 48 -14.05 13.21 -2.60
N LEU A 49 -15.27 13.06 -2.09
CA LEU A 49 -15.84 11.77 -1.69
C LEU A 49 -15.98 10.82 -2.87
N ARG A 50 -15.66 9.55 -2.63
CA ARG A 50 -15.78 8.49 -3.63
C ARG A 50 -17.18 7.91 -3.68
N SER A 51 -17.58 7.47 -4.87
CA SER A 51 -18.78 6.67 -5.08
C SER A 51 -18.62 5.27 -4.48
N GLN A 52 -19.73 4.62 -4.15
CA GLN A 52 -19.73 3.25 -3.61
C GLN A 52 -18.97 2.25 -4.49
N GLU A 53 -19.10 2.37 -5.82
CA GLU A 53 -18.38 1.52 -6.77
C GLU A 53 -16.85 1.70 -6.66
N GLU A 54 -16.39 2.94 -6.51
CA GLU A 54 -14.98 3.26 -6.31
C GLU A 54 -14.45 2.77 -4.96
N LEU A 55 -15.29 2.76 -3.91
CA LEU A 55 -14.94 2.17 -2.62
C LEU A 55 -14.72 0.66 -2.74
N GLU A 56 -15.65 -0.03 -3.40
CA GLU A 56 -15.63 -1.47 -3.56
C GLU A 56 -14.43 -1.92 -4.41
N ARG A 57 -14.19 -1.24 -5.53
CA ARG A 57 -12.99 -1.44 -6.36
C ARG A 57 -11.73 -1.14 -5.55
N GLY A 58 -11.72 -0.02 -4.82
CA GLY A 58 -10.62 0.39 -3.96
C GLY A 58 -10.22 -0.67 -2.93
N ALA A 59 -11.22 -1.25 -2.26
CA ALA A 59 -11.04 -2.32 -1.28
C ALA A 59 -10.57 -3.62 -1.93
N ALA A 60 -11.11 -3.98 -3.10
CA ALA A 60 -10.68 -5.16 -3.85
C ALA A 60 -9.22 -5.07 -4.29
N ASP A 61 -8.80 -3.91 -4.79
CA ASP A 61 -7.42 -3.65 -5.22
C ASP A 61 -6.43 -3.68 -4.04
N LEU A 62 -6.79 -3.06 -2.90
CA LEU A 62 -5.97 -3.12 -1.68
C LEU A 62 -5.85 -4.55 -1.16
N ARG A 63 -6.94 -5.32 -1.19
CA ARG A 63 -6.93 -6.73 -0.83
C ARG A 63 -6.01 -7.53 -1.75
N ALA A 64 -6.12 -7.33 -3.06
CA ALA A 64 -5.28 -8.01 -4.05
C ALA A 64 -3.79 -7.69 -3.83
N LEU A 65 -3.44 -6.44 -3.52
CA LEU A 65 -2.07 -6.07 -3.18
C LEU A 65 -1.56 -6.80 -1.93
N LEU A 66 -2.37 -6.89 -0.86
CA LEU A 66 -1.98 -7.58 0.36
C LEU A 66 -1.80 -9.09 0.13
N GLU A 67 -2.75 -9.73 -0.55
CA GLU A 67 -2.67 -11.15 -0.91
C GLU A 67 -1.45 -11.43 -1.81
N HIS A 68 -1.13 -10.51 -2.73
CA HIS A 68 0.07 -10.60 -3.57
C HIS A 68 1.35 -10.55 -2.75
N ILE A 69 1.45 -9.60 -1.80
CA ILE A 69 2.60 -9.49 -0.89
C ILE A 69 2.78 -10.78 -0.08
N GLU A 70 1.70 -11.33 0.49
CA GLU A 70 1.74 -12.59 1.23
C GLU A 70 2.23 -13.75 0.35
N SER A 71 1.77 -13.83 -0.90
CA SER A 71 2.17 -14.89 -1.83
C SER A 71 3.59 -14.73 -2.40
N SER A 72 4.15 -13.51 -2.38
CA SER A 72 5.50 -13.22 -2.87
C SER A 72 6.63 -13.76 -1.97
N GLY A 73 6.28 -14.26 -0.77
CA GLY A 73 7.25 -14.68 0.24
C GLY A 73 7.84 -13.52 1.06
N CYS A 74 7.32 -12.30 0.88
CA CYS A 74 7.65 -11.16 1.72
C CYS A 74 7.05 -11.32 3.12
N GLU A 75 7.83 -10.99 4.15
CA GLU A 75 7.33 -10.90 5.53
C GLU A 75 6.70 -9.52 5.77
N LEU A 76 5.44 -9.50 6.21
CA LEU A 76 4.77 -8.28 6.66
C LEU A 76 5.12 -8.01 8.13
N VAL A 77 5.82 -6.91 8.39
CA VAL A 77 6.26 -6.51 9.73
C VAL A 77 5.87 -5.08 10.03
N SER A 78 5.66 -4.76 11.32
CA SER A 78 5.55 -3.37 11.75
C SER A 78 6.93 -2.69 11.68
N ILE A 79 6.94 -1.35 11.52
CA ILE A 79 8.20 -0.59 11.59
C ILE A 79 8.86 -0.74 12.97
N ALA A 80 8.06 -0.80 14.04
CA ALA A 80 8.56 -0.97 15.41
C ALA A 80 9.30 -2.29 15.58
N ASP A 81 8.72 -3.39 15.10
CA ASP A 81 9.33 -4.72 15.15
C ASP A 81 10.59 -4.79 14.30
N HIS A 82 10.56 -4.24 13.08
CA HIS A 82 11.74 -4.18 12.21
C HIS A 82 12.92 -3.41 12.83
N LEU A 83 12.62 -2.34 13.57
CA LEU A 83 13.63 -1.54 14.27
C LEU A 83 14.07 -2.15 15.61
N GLY A 84 13.43 -3.24 16.06
CA GLY A 84 13.68 -3.85 17.38
C GLY A 84 13.32 -2.93 18.55
N ARG A 85 12.40 -1.97 18.36
CA ARG A 85 12.03 -0.98 19.39
C ARG A 85 10.67 -1.33 19.97
N LYS A 86 10.64 -1.73 21.24
CA LYS A 86 9.40 -2.03 21.98
C LYS A 86 8.55 -0.79 22.30
N ASP A 87 9.11 0.42 22.16
CA ASP A 87 8.48 1.68 22.58
C ASP A 87 8.24 2.66 21.41
N ALA A 88 8.22 2.18 20.16
CA ALA A 88 8.05 3.03 18.98
C ALA A 88 6.60 3.05 18.49
N LEU A 89 5.74 3.81 19.16
CA LEU A 89 4.49 4.37 18.64
C LEU A 89 4.33 5.81 19.13
#